data_AF-A0A355R4Q8-F1
#
_entry.id   AF-A0A355R4Q8-F1
#
_cell.length_a   1.000
_cell.length_b   1.000
_cell.length_c   1.000
_cell.angle_alpha   90.00
_cell.angle_beta   90.00
_cell.angle_gamma   90.00
#
_symmetry.space_group_name_H-M   'P 1'
#
loop_
_entity.id
_entity.type
_entity.pdbx_description
1 polymer ?
#
loop_
_entity_poly.entity_id
_entity_poly.type
_entity_poly.pdbx_seq_one_letter_code
_entity_poly.pdbx_strand_id
1 'polypeptide(L)' 'MSRLNPRQQEARDYVGGPLLVLAGAGSGKTSVITRKIAHLIQNCGIRAQYIVAMTFTNKA' A
#
# COMPACT_ATOMS: atom_id res chain seq x y z
N MET A 1 -6.83 -15.25 -2.57
CA MET A 1 -5.93 -14.08 -2.40
C MET A 1 -4.83 -14.45 -1.43
N SER A 2 -3.55 -14.27 -1.76
CA SER A 2 -2.44 -14.61 -0.86
C SER A 2 -2.42 -13.72 0.38
N ARG A 3 -2.01 -14.28 1.51
CA ARG A 3 -1.84 -13.57 2.79
C ARG A 3 -0.58 -12.71 2.70
N LEU A 4 -0.67 -11.44 3.10
CA LEU A 4 0.52 -10.58 3.26
C LEU A 4 1.40 -11.14 4.37
N ASN A 5 2.72 -11.08 4.23
CA ASN A 5 3.62 -11.40 5.33
C ASN A 5 3.56 -10.29 6.43
N PRO A 6 4.11 -10.51 7.64
CA PRO A 6 4.04 -9.53 8.71
C PRO A 6 4.57 -8.13 8.34
N ARG A 7 5.73 -8.04 7.67
CA ARG A 7 6.31 -6.76 7.22
C ARG A 7 5.44 -6.02 6.21
N GLN A 8 4.79 -6.74 5.31
CA GLN A 8 3.83 -6.18 4.36
C GLN A 8 2.56 -5.68 5.07
N GLN A 9 2.12 -6.37 6.13
CA GLN A 9 1.00 -5.92 6.96
C GLN A 9 1.37 -4.63 7.72
N GLU A 10 2.56 -4.57 8.33
CA GLU A 10 3.08 -3.37 8.98
C GLU A 10 3.06 -2.17 8.01
N ALA A 11 3.56 -2.34 6.78
CA ALA A 11 3.53 -1.29 5.76
C ALA A 11 2.09 -0.90 5.36
N ARG A 12 1.18 -1.88 5.23
CA ARG A 12 -0.25 -1.64 4.95
C ARG A 12 -0.93 -0.86 6.09
N ASP A 13 -0.57 -1.11 7.34
CA ASP A 13 -1.30 -0.58 8.51
C ASP A 13 -0.73 0.76 9.02
N TYR A 14 0.51 1.11 8.66
CA TYR A 14 1.17 2.33 9.13
C TYR A 14 0.53 3.65 8.63
N VAL A 15 0.01 4.49 9.52
CA VAL A 15 -0.68 5.76 9.17
C VAL A 15 -0.11 7.00 9.89
N GLY A 16 1.04 6.89 10.54
CA GLY A 16 1.59 7.92 11.43
C GLY A 16 2.39 9.05 10.77
N GLY A 17 2.70 8.98 9.46
CA GLY A 17 3.53 9.96 8.76
C GLY A 17 4.22 9.41 7.51
N PRO A 18 5.37 9.97 7.10
CA PRO A 18 6.17 9.42 6.01
C PRO A 18 6.65 7.98 6.32
N LEU A 19 6.73 7.14 5.27
CA LEU A 19 7.21 5.75 5.35
C LEU A 19 8.04 5.41 4.12
N LEU A 20 9.22 4.81 4.31
CA LEU A 20 10.03 4.21 3.25
C LEU A 20 9.95 2.69 3.34
N VAL A 21 9.54 2.03 2.26
CA VAL A 21 9.51 0.56 2.14
C VAL A 21 10.56 0.12 1.13
N LEU A 22 11.60 -0.57 1.60
CA LEU A 22 12.62 -1.17 0.75
C LEU A 22 12.19 -2.58 0.34
N ALA A 23 12.14 -2.85 -0.97
CA ALA A 23 11.57 -4.10 -1.48
C ALA A 23 12.23 -4.54 -2.79
N GLY A 24 12.63 -5.81 -2.86
CA GLY A 24 13.24 -6.41 -4.06
C GLY A 24 12.23 -6.68 -5.19
N ALA A 25 12.72 -7.23 -6.31
CA ALA A 25 11.87 -7.76 -7.38
C ALA A 25 10.99 -8.91 -6.84
N GLY A 26 9.77 -9.09 -7.37
CA GLY A 26 8.86 -10.18 -6.98
C GLY A 26 8.28 -10.12 -5.54
N SER A 27 8.69 -9.16 -4.71
CA SER A 27 8.30 -9.05 -3.30
C SER A 27 6.85 -8.61 -3.01
N GLY A 28 6.00 -8.48 -4.03
CA GLY A 28 4.59 -8.11 -3.85
C GLY A 28 4.29 -6.63 -3.64
N LYS A 29 5.20 -5.71 -4.01
CA LYS A 29 5.07 -4.24 -3.88
C LYS A 29 3.69 -3.70 -4.26
N THR A 30 3.21 -4.03 -5.46
CA THR A 30 1.90 -3.58 -5.96
C THR A 30 0.74 -4.08 -5.08
N SER A 31 0.83 -5.31 -4.56
CA SER A 31 -0.20 -5.85 -3.65
C SER A 31 -0.23 -5.12 -2.30
N VAL A 32 0.94 -4.69 -1.80
CA VAL A 32 1.02 -3.87 -0.59
C VAL A 32 0.40 -2.49 -0.83
N ILE A 33 0.77 -1.79 -1.90
CA ILE A 33 0.24 -0.45 -2.20
C ILE A 33 -1.27 -0.47 -2.45
N THR A 34 -1.77 -1.40 -3.25
CA THR A 34 -3.22 -1.52 -3.52
C THR A 34 -4.02 -1.82 -2.25
N ARG A 35 -3.54 -2.73 -1.40
CA ARG A 35 -4.19 -3.02 -0.11
C ARG A 35 -4.03 -1.88 0.89
N LYS A 36 -2.94 -1.11 0.82
CA LYS A 36 -2.77 0.10 1.63
C LYS A 36 -3.85 1.12 1.30
N ILE A 37 -4.08 1.39 0.02
CA ILE A 37 -5.14 2.31 -0.43
C ILE A 37 -6.51 1.82 0.05
N ALA A 38 -6.80 0.53 -0.11
CA ALA A 38 -8.04 -0.05 0.41
C ALA A 38 -8.18 0.12 1.93
N HIS A 39 -7.11 -0.11 2.70
CA HIS A 39 -7.09 0.06 4.15
C HIS A 39 -7.32 1.52 4.57
N LEU A 40 -6.67 2.49 3.90
CA LEU A 40 -6.86 3.92 4.16
C LEU A 40 -8.33 4.34 3.95
N ILE A 41 -8.98 3.78 2.93
CA ILE A 41 -10.39 4.07 2.65
C ILE A 41 -11.31 3.37 3.66
N GLN A 42 -11.16 2.06 3.81
CA GLN A 42 -12.11 1.21 4.53
C GLN A 42 -11.94 1.26 6.05
N ASN A 43 -10.70 1.36 6.54
CA ASN A 43 -10.38 1.30 7.96
C ASN A 43 -10.05 2.66 8.55
N CYS A 44 -9.46 3.57 7.77
CA CYS A 44 -9.08 4.91 8.25
C CYS A 44 -10.07 6.01 7.85
N GLY A 45 -11.09 5.69 7.03
CA GLY A 45 -12.13 6.66 6.63
C GLY A 45 -11.64 7.77 5.69
N ILE A 46 -10.47 7.62 5.06
CA ILE A 46 -9.93 8.60 4.13
C ILE A 46 -10.69 8.49 2.80
N ARG A 47 -11.32 9.58 2.37
CA ARG A 47 -12.00 9.62 1.08
C ARG A 47 -10.99 9.38 -0.05
N ALA A 48 -11.35 8.50 -1.00
CA ALA A 48 -10.47 8.12 -2.10
C ALA A 48 -9.91 9.31 -2.90
N GLN A 49 -10.70 10.38 -3.07
CA GLN A 49 -10.28 11.62 -3.73
C GLN A 49 -9.10 12.36 -3.08
N TYR A 50 -8.72 11.98 -1.86
CA TYR A 50 -7.57 12.53 -1.13
C TYR A 50 -6.35 11.60 -1.17
N ILE A 51 -6.38 10.52 -1.95
CA ILE A 51 -5.29 9.57 -2.09
C ILE A 51 -4.78 9.62 -3.52
N VAL A 52 -3.46 9.82 -3.68
CA VAL A 52 -2.78 9.76 -4.98
C VAL A 52 -1.79 8.60 -4.95
N ALA A 53 -1.84 7.77 -5.99
CA ALA A 53 -0.86 6.71 -6.23
C ALA A 53 -0.14 7.00 -7.55
N MET A 54 1.17 7.03 -7.52
CA MET A 54 2.01 7.31 -8.70
C MET A 54 2.86 6.10 -9.04
N THR A 55 3.02 5.87 -10.34
CA THR A 55 3.86 4.82 -10.91
C THR A 55 4.57 5.35 -12.15
N PHE A 56 5.63 4.67 -12.58
CA PHE A 56 6.39 5.06 -13.77
C PHE A 56 5.68 4.71 -15.08
N THR A 57 4.81 3.69 -15.10
CA THR A 57 4.20 3.19 -16.33
C THR A 57 2.70 3.00 -16.14
N ASN A 58 1.90 3.32 -17.17
CA ASN A 58 0.45 3.19 -17.12
C ASN A 58 -0.06 1.75 -16.96
N LYS A 59 0.77 0.75 -17.28
CA LYS A 59 0.42 -0.67 -17.18
C LYS A 59 0.47 -1.22 -15.76
N ALA A 60 1.19 -0.54 -14.87
CA ALA A 60 1.50 -1.00 -13.51
C ALA A 60 0.31 -0.96 -12.55
#